data_AF-A0A1F9CB88-F1
#
_entry.id   AF-A0A1F9CB88-F1
#
_cell.length_a   1.000
_cell.length_b   1.000
_cell.length_c   1.000
_cell.angle_alpha   90.00
_cell.angle_beta   90.00
_cell.angle_gamma   90.00
#
_symmetry.space_group_name_H-M   'P 1'
#
loop_
_entity.id
_entity.type
_entity.pdbx_description
1 polymer ?
#
loop_
_entity_poly.entity_id
_entity_poly.type
_entity_poly.pdbx_seq_one_letter_code
_entity_poly.pdbx_strand_id
1 'polypeptide(L)' 'GSFVRSEQNSASDIDLVVEFEEKADLYDLVALGQFLEERLGRKVDLGTKGSLRKEIRGQVLKEMISI' A
#
# COMPACT_ATOMS: atom_id res chain seq x y z
N GLY A 1 0.02 -2.55 8.64
CA GLY A 1 -1.25 -2.41 7.92
C GLY A 1 -2.39 -2.66 8.87
N SER A 2 -3.58 -2.27 8.43
CA SER A 2 -4.93 -2.54 8.98
C SER A 2 -5.17 -3.97 9.51
N PHE A 3 -4.23 -4.89 9.34
CA PHE A 3 -4.22 -6.21 9.98
C PHE A 3 -3.93 -6.21 11.49
N VAL A 4 -3.25 -5.18 12.04
CA VAL A 4 -2.82 -5.16 13.45
C VAL A 4 -3.78 -4.36 14.35
N ARG A 5 -4.72 -3.63 13.75
CA ARG A 5 -5.75 -2.89 14.46
C ARG A 5 -7.05 -3.19 13.76
N SER A 6 -8.00 -3.78 14.47
CA SER A 6 -9.34 -4.18 14.01
C SER A 6 -10.20 -3.00 13.52
N GLU A 7 -9.69 -2.23 12.56
CA GLU A 7 -10.29 -1.07 11.89
C GLU A 7 -10.43 -1.39 10.39
N GLN A 8 -10.85 -2.61 10.07
CA GLN A 8 -11.28 -2.95 8.73
C GLN A 8 -12.65 -2.29 8.52
N ASN A 9 -12.60 -0.98 8.28
CA ASN A 9 -13.77 -0.20 7.94
C ASN A 9 -14.07 -0.51 6.48
N SER A 10 -15.33 -0.70 6.13
CA SER A 10 -15.85 -0.95 4.77
C SER A 10 -15.58 0.18 3.76
N ALA A 11 -14.74 1.15 4.13
CA ALA A 11 -14.29 2.30 3.37
C ALA A 11 -12.81 2.18 2.94
N SER A 12 -12.03 1.25 3.49
CA SER A 12 -10.68 0.92 2.99
C SER A 12 -10.74 -0.39 2.23
N ASP A 13 -10.69 -0.32 0.90
CA ASP A 13 -10.94 -1.49 0.07
C ASP A 13 -9.69 -1.98 -0.68
N ILE A 14 -8.61 -1.19 -0.74
CA ILE A 14 -7.46 -1.48 -1.61
C ILE A 14 -6.12 -1.17 -0.90
N ASP A 15 -5.43 -2.21 -0.46
CA ASP A 15 -4.05 -2.15 0.05
C ASP A 15 -3.06 -2.50 -1.08
N LEU A 16 -2.12 -1.61 -1.39
CA LEU A 16 -1.09 -1.87 -2.40
C LEU A 16 0.31 -1.70 -1.81
N VAL A 17 1.20 -2.62 -2.16
CA VAL A 17 2.63 -2.50 -1.89
C VAL A 17 3.33 -2.13 -3.18
N VAL A 18 3.93 -0.95 -3.21
CA VAL A 18 4.64 -0.42 -4.37
C VAL A 18 6.15 -0.42 -4.14
N GLU A 19 6.89 -0.53 -5.22
CA GLU A 19 8.34 -0.34 -5.25
C GLU A 19 8.62 0.74 -6.28
N PHE A 20 9.14 1.86 -5.82
CA PHE A 20 9.52 2.96 -6.69
C PHE A 20 10.98 2.81 -7.12
N GLU A 21 11.30 3.35 -8.29
CA GLU A 21 12.69 3.55 -8.72
C GLU A 21 13.39 4.62 -7.86
N GLU A 22 14.72 4.65 -7.86
CA GLU A 22 15.56 5.46 -6.95
C GLU A 22 15.27 6.96 -6.90
N LYS A 23 14.51 7.50 -7.86
CA LYS A 23 14.19 8.93 -7.96
C LYS A 23 12.85 9.33 -7.35
N ALA A 24 12.01 8.36 -6.95
CA ALA A 24 10.72 8.72 -6.40
C ALA A 24 10.84 9.19 -4.95
N ASP A 25 10.05 10.20 -4.62
CA ASP A 25 9.98 10.76 -3.27
C ASP A 25 8.60 10.58 -2.63
N LEU A 26 8.41 11.21 -1.47
CA LEU A 26 7.14 11.15 -0.75
C LEU A 26 5.99 11.79 -1.53
N TYR A 27 6.25 12.81 -2.36
CA TYR A 27 5.23 13.44 -3.18
C TYR A 27 4.73 12.49 -4.26
N ASP A 28 5.62 11.71 -4.87
CA ASP A 28 5.23 10.68 -5.85
C ASP A 28 4.34 9.60 -5.21
N LEU A 29 4.67 9.16 -3.99
CA LEU A 29 3.85 8.22 -3.23
C LEU A 29 2.46 8.78 -2.94
N VAL A 30 2.36 10.04 -2.50
CA VAL A 30 1.07 10.69 -2.20
C VAL A 30 0.27 10.91 -3.48
N ALA A 31 0.92 11.39 -4.56
CA ALA A 31 0.28 11.62 -5.85
C ALA A 31 -0.28 10.34 -6.45
N LEU A 32 0.46 9.22 -6.35
CA LEU A 32 -0.02 7.90 -6.77
C LEU A 32 -1.25 7.48 -5.96
N GLY A 33 -1.23 7.69 -4.64
CA GLY A 33 -2.36 7.38 -3.76
C GLY A 33 -3.62 8.12 -4.20
N GLN A 34 -3.52 9.44 -4.32
CA GLN A 34 -4.63 10.30 -4.77
C GLN A 34 -5.13 9.90 -6.17
N PHE A 35 -4.22 9.65 -7.11
CA PHE A 35 -4.57 9.23 -8.46
C PHE A 35 -5.37 7.92 -8.46
N LEU A 36 -4.96 6.93 -7.67
CA LEU A 36 -5.65 5.65 -7.58
C LEU A 36 -7.01 5.79 -6.87
N GLU A 37 -7.09 6.60 -5.81
CA GLU A 37 -8.35 6.86 -5.12
C GLU A 37 -9.37 7.54 -6.04
N GLU A 38 -8.95 8.54 -6.82
CA GLU A 38 -9.80 9.20 -7.81
C GLU A 38 -10.30 8.23 -8.89
N ARG A 39 -9.44 7.31 -9.34
CA ARG A 39 -9.78 6.35 -10.41
C ARG A 39 -10.63 5.19 -9.95
N LEU A 40 -10.41 4.73 -8.72
CA LEU A 40 -11.08 3.55 -8.14
C LEU A 40 -12.33 3.94 -7.34
N GLY A 41 -12.48 5.23 -7.00
CA GLY A 41 -13.59 5.75 -6.20
C GLY A 41 -13.63 5.19 -4.78
N ARG A 42 -12.48 4.71 -4.29
CA ARG A 42 -12.31 4.01 -3.01
C ARG A 42 -10.98 4.43 -2.40
N LYS A 43 -10.88 4.39 -1.08
CA LYS A 43 -9.63 4.69 -0.37
C LYS A 43 -8.56 3.65 -0.70
N VAL A 44 -7.33 4.12 -0.93
CA VAL A 44 -6.17 3.28 -1.29
C VAL A 44 -5.09 3.47 -0.23
N ASP A 45 -4.67 2.39 0.42
CA ASP A 45 -3.53 2.41 1.34
C ASP A 45 -2.27 1.97 0.59
N LEU A 46 -1.30 2.88 0.44
CA LEU A 46 -0.03 2.61 -0.22
C LEU A 46 1.08 2.35 0.79
N GLY A 47 1.62 1.14 0.78
CA GLY A 47 2.84 0.76 1.47
C GLY A 47 4.03 0.68 0.50
N THR A 48 5.24 0.91 1.01
CA THR A 48 6.46 0.59 0.25
C THR A 48 7.07 -0.71 0.76
N LYS A 49 7.79 -1.45 -0.08
CA LYS A 49 8.52 -2.65 0.40
C LYS A 49 9.46 -2.35 1.57
N GLY A 50 9.98 -1.13 1.65
CA GLY A 50 10.83 -0.64 2.74
C GLY A 50 10.09 -0.36 4.05
N SER A 51 8.78 -0.05 4.00
CA SER A 51 7.99 0.22 5.21
C SER A 51 7.49 -1.05 5.91
N LEU A 52 7.64 -2.21 5.29
CA LEU A 52 7.31 -3.50 5.90
C LEU A 52 8.32 -3.87 7.00
N ARG A 53 7.80 -4.16 8.19
CA ARG A 53 8.57 -4.74 9.30
C ARG A 53 9.24 -6.03 8.84
N LYS A 54 10.53 -6.21 9.15
CA LYS A 54 11.35 -7.33 8.66
C LYS A 54 10.73 -8.69 8.99
N GLU A 55 10.08 -8.79 10.14
CA GLU A 55 9.44 -9.99 10.68
C GLU A 55 8.20 -10.40 9.88
N ILE A 56 7.51 -9.44 9.25
CA ILE A 56 6.25 -9.65 8.53
C ILE A 56 6.47 -9.61 7.01
N ARG A 57 7.57 -9.00 6.55
CA ARG A 57 7.93 -8.87 5.13
C ARG A 57 7.90 -10.20 4.39
N GLY A 58 8.43 -11.27 4.99
CA GLY A 58 8.48 -12.58 4.35
C GLY A 58 7.11 -13.23 4.14
N GLN A 59 6.13 -12.90 4.99
CA GLN A 59 4.76 -13.41 4.86
C GLN A 59 3.97 -12.57 3.84
N VAL A 60 4.03 -11.24 3.97
CA VAL A 60 3.34 -10.31 3.07
C VAL A 60 3.81 -10.48 1.62
N LEU A 61 5.11 -10.68 1.38
CA LEU A 61 5.62 -10.90 0.03
C LEU A 61 5.18 -12.23 -0.59
N LYS A 62 4.83 -13.25 0.22
CA LYS A 62 4.32 -14.54 -0.29
C LYS A 62 2.85 -14.47 -0.67
N GLU A 63 2.09 -13.63 0.02
CA GLU A 63 0.66 -13.41 -0.24
C GLU A 63 0.44 -12.32 -1.30
N MET A 64 1.50 -11.61 -1.71
CA MET A 64 1.44 -10.58 -2.74
C MET A 64 1.20 -11.20 -4.11
N ILE A 65 0.14 -10.76 -4.78
CA ILE A 65 -0.09 -11.06 -6.20
C ILE A 65 0.52 -9.90 -7.00
N SER A 66 1.57 -10.19 -7.77
CA SER A 66 2.13 -9.24 -8.74
C SER A 66 1.33 -9.30 -10.04
N ILE A 67 0.94 -8.14 -10.54
CA ILE A 67 0.29 -7.94 -11.85
C ILE A 67 1.25 -7.23 -12.79
#